data_AF-A0AA96Z6A2-F1
#
_entry.id   AF-A0AA96Z6A2-F1
#
_cell.length_a   1.000
_cell.length_b   1.000
_cell.length_c   1.000
_cell.angle_alpha   90.00
_cell.angle_beta   90.00
_cell.angle_gamma   90.00
#
_symmetry.space_group_name_H-M   'P 1'
#
loop_
_entity.id
_entity.type
_entity.pdbx_description
1 polymer ?
#
loop_
_entity_poly.entity_id
_entity_poly.type
_entity_poly.pdbx_seq_one_letter_code
_entity_poly.pdbx_strand_id
1 'polypeptide(L)'
;MSKHPTRWQKGQSGNPSGRPGKGAEIRRNLMDMTPQAIKSILAGIESGDATCLKIWADRCDPVSKSTIQPVEFLCDTTDLSSAALSVVSAISQGLVPPDVGTVILKGIADASKIIEVESLQREVEALKEAMEEIKNDNS
;
A
#
# COMPACT_ATOMS: atom_id res chain seq x y z
N MET A 1 -30.58 -17.75 -23.42
CA MET A 1 -29.44 -17.05 -22.78
C MET A 1 -29.54 -15.56 -23.09
N SER A 2 -29.98 -14.75 -22.12
CA SER A 2 -30.14 -13.30 -22.26
C SER A 2 -28.76 -12.63 -22.28
N LYS A 3 -28.42 -11.91 -23.36
CA LYS A 3 -27.19 -11.11 -23.49
C LYS A 3 -27.37 -9.84 -22.66
N HIS A 4 -26.53 -9.65 -21.63
CA HIS A 4 -26.49 -8.40 -20.88
C HIS A 4 -26.10 -7.22 -21.80
N PRO A 5 -26.88 -6.12 -21.83
CA PRO A 5 -26.58 -4.98 -22.69
C PRO A 5 -25.45 -4.17 -22.04
N THR A 6 -24.22 -4.37 -22.50
CA THR A 6 -23.09 -3.51 -22.12
C THR A 6 -22.40 -2.97 -23.37
N ARG A 7 -22.87 -1.83 -23.88
CA ARG A 7 -21.97 -0.94 -24.63
C ARG A 7 -22.58 0.44 -24.85
N TRP A 8 -22.08 1.40 -24.09
CA TRP A 8 -22.18 2.81 -24.44
C TRP A 8 -21.56 3.04 -25.82
N GLN A 9 -22.16 3.92 -26.63
CA GLN A 9 -21.66 4.22 -27.97
C GLN A 9 -20.31 4.93 -27.90
N LYS A 10 -19.39 4.59 -28.81
CA LYS A 10 -18.08 5.24 -28.88
C LYS A 10 -18.28 6.74 -29.15
N GLY A 11 -17.77 7.59 -28.25
CA GLY A 11 -17.98 9.05 -28.29
C GLY A 11 -19.14 9.56 -27.43
N GLN A 12 -19.90 8.67 -26.78
CA GLN A 12 -21.00 9.04 -25.90
C GLN A 12 -20.72 8.58 -24.46
N SER A 13 -20.72 9.53 -23.52
CA SER A 13 -20.59 9.22 -22.10
C SER A 13 -21.78 8.36 -21.66
N GLY A 14 -21.52 7.25 -20.97
CA GLY A 14 -22.57 6.46 -20.32
C GLY A 14 -23.25 7.15 -19.14
N ASN A 15 -22.72 8.29 -18.73
CA ASN A 15 -23.37 9.20 -17.80
C ASN A 15 -23.22 10.65 -18.33
N PRO A 16 -24.11 11.09 -19.23
CA PRO A 16 -24.04 12.42 -19.85
C PRO A 16 -24.11 13.56 -18.84
N SER A 17 -24.80 13.35 -17.72
CA SER A 17 -24.96 14.33 -16.64
C SER A 17 -23.80 14.33 -15.64
N GLY A 18 -22.78 13.48 -15.84
CA GLY A 18 -21.70 13.26 -14.88
C GLY A 18 -22.19 12.60 -13.59
N ARG A 19 -21.27 12.24 -12.68
CA ARG A 19 -21.65 11.63 -11.39
C ARG A 19 -22.45 12.66 -10.57
N PRO A 20 -23.78 12.51 -10.38
CA PRO A 20 -24.54 13.47 -9.61
C PRO A 20 -24.15 13.29 -8.14
N GLY A 21 -23.69 14.35 -7.51
CA GLY A 21 -23.31 14.30 -6.12
C GLY A 21 -23.01 15.67 -5.56
N LYS A 22 -23.45 15.90 -4.32
CA LYS A 22 -23.17 17.10 -3.52
C LYS A 22 -21.67 17.45 -3.55
N GLY A 23 -20.79 16.47 -3.66
CA GLY A 23 -19.34 16.69 -3.74
C GLY A 23 -18.88 17.54 -4.92
N ALA A 24 -19.54 17.49 -6.09
CA ALA A 24 -19.15 18.33 -7.24
C ALA A 24 -19.52 19.81 -7.01
N GLU A 25 -20.69 20.04 -6.43
CA GLU A 25 -21.18 21.36 -6.04
C GLU A 25 -20.35 21.96 -4.90
N ILE A 26 -20.09 21.18 -3.84
CA ILE A 26 -19.23 21.59 -2.72
C ILE A 26 -17.83 21.98 -3.20
N ARG A 27 -17.22 21.20 -4.11
CA ARG A 27 -15.91 21.55 -4.67
C ARG A 27 -15.95 22.85 -5.47
N ARG A 28 -17.02 23.10 -6.23
CA ARG A 28 -17.18 24.34 -6.99
C ARG A 28 -17.30 25.54 -6.05
N ASN A 29 -18.15 25.45 -5.04
CA ASN A 29 -18.31 26.50 -4.03
C ASN A 29 -17.00 26.77 -3.27
N LEU A 30 -16.24 25.72 -2.94
CA LEU A 30 -14.91 25.87 -2.32
C LEU A 30 -13.91 26.55 -3.26
N MET A 31 -13.94 26.22 -4.56
CA MET A 31 -13.09 26.87 -5.56
C MET A 31 -13.42 28.36 -5.70
N ASP A 32 -14.69 28.73 -5.71
CA ASP A 32 -15.14 30.13 -5.78
C ASP A 32 -14.72 30.94 -4.54
N MET A 33 -14.65 30.28 -3.37
CA MET A 33 -14.15 30.87 -2.13
C MET A 33 -12.63 30.99 -2.05
N THR A 34 -11.87 30.38 -2.97
CA THR A 34 -10.40 30.29 -2.92
C THR A 34 -9.72 31.65 -2.72
N PRO A 35 -10.09 32.74 -3.43
CA PRO A 35 -9.44 34.04 -3.24
C PRO A 35 -9.61 34.58 -1.83
N GLN A 36 -10.77 34.35 -1.22
CA GLN A 36 -11.03 34.80 0.15
C GLN A 36 -10.35 33.89 1.17
N ALA A 37 -10.32 32.58 0.92
CA ALA A 37 -9.59 31.63 1.76
C ALA A 37 -8.08 31.94 1.81
N ILE A 38 -7.48 32.33 0.68
CA ILE A 38 -6.07 32.76 0.63
C ILE A 38 -5.83 33.99 1.50
N LYS A 39 -6.73 35.00 1.45
CA LYS A 39 -6.62 36.19 2.31
C LYS A 39 -6.73 35.85 3.79
N SER A 40 -7.64 34.95 4.17
CA SER A 40 -7.78 34.49 5.55
C SER A 40 -6.54 33.74 6.03
N ILE A 41 -5.95 32.89 5.18
CA ILE A 41 -4.69 32.20 5.48
C ILE A 41 -3.57 33.22 5.68
N LEU A 42 -3.44 34.23 4.82
CA LEU A 42 -2.42 35.27 4.95
C LEU A 42 -2.54 36.04 6.28
N ALA A 43 -3.75 36.47 6.64
CA ALA A 43 -4.00 37.13 7.93
C ALA A 43 -3.69 36.21 9.12
N GLY A 44 -3.96 34.91 9.01
CA GLY A 44 -3.59 33.91 10.01
C GLY A 44 -2.07 33.78 10.16
N ILE A 45 -1.33 33.75 9.05
CA ILE A 45 0.15 33.73 9.04
C ILE A 45 0.70 34.99 9.72
N GLU A 46 0.22 36.16 9.32
CA GLU A 46 0.66 37.46 9.87
C GLU A 46 0.37 37.60 11.38
N SER A 47 -0.71 36.99 11.86
CA SER A 47 -1.08 36.96 13.28
C SER A 47 -0.42 35.82 14.08
N GLY A 48 0.36 34.94 13.42
CA GLY A 48 1.07 33.85 14.08
C GLY A 48 0.21 32.61 14.38
N ASP A 49 -0.91 32.41 13.67
CA ASP A 49 -1.70 31.18 13.76
C ASP A 49 -0.88 29.98 13.24
N ALA A 50 -0.53 29.09 14.18
CA ALA A 50 0.25 27.89 13.91
C ALA A 50 -0.38 26.98 12.85
N THR A 51 -1.71 26.96 12.73
CA THR A 51 -2.41 26.15 11.72
C THR A 51 -2.21 26.73 10.33
N CYS A 52 -2.36 28.05 10.18
CA CYS A 52 -2.13 28.75 8.91
C CYS A 52 -0.65 28.68 8.49
N LEU A 53 0.27 28.85 9.45
CA LEU A 53 1.71 28.69 9.25
C LEU A 53 2.08 27.27 8.79
N LYS A 54 1.49 26.24 9.40
CA LYS A 54 1.70 24.84 8.98
C LYS A 54 1.17 24.58 7.56
N ILE A 55 -0.04 25.05 7.25
CA ILE A 55 -0.61 24.91 5.89
C ILE A 55 0.29 25.58 4.86
N TRP A 56 0.83 26.75 5.18
CA TRP A 56 1.78 27.46 4.32
C TRP A 56 3.09 26.69 4.15
N ALA A 57 3.71 26.24 5.26
CA ALA A 57 4.94 25.46 5.24
C ALA A 57 4.78 24.18 4.41
N ASP A 58 3.72 23.40 4.64
CA ASP A 58 3.43 22.15 3.94
C ASP A 58 3.16 22.33 2.42
N ARG A 59 2.85 23.55 1.96
CA ARG A 59 2.55 23.87 0.55
C ARG A 59 3.69 24.58 -0.18
N CYS A 60 4.44 25.43 0.52
CA CYS A 60 5.62 26.09 -0.03
C CYS A 60 6.83 25.17 -0.06
N ASP A 61 6.99 24.32 0.96
CA ASP A 61 8.02 23.29 1.02
C ASP A 61 7.32 21.92 1.17
N PRO A 62 6.99 21.25 0.05
CA PRO A 62 6.26 20.00 0.10
C PRO A 62 7.05 19.00 0.95
N VAL A 63 6.41 18.46 1.98
CA VAL A 63 7.01 17.44 2.86
C VAL A 63 7.65 16.38 1.98
N SER A 64 8.98 16.27 2.08
CA SER A 64 9.74 15.29 1.32
C SER A 64 9.12 13.91 1.58
N LYS A 65 8.55 13.31 0.54
CA LYS A 65 8.13 11.92 0.63
C LYS A 65 9.41 11.14 0.88
N SER A 66 9.50 10.47 2.03
CA SER A 66 10.60 9.55 2.32
C SER A 66 10.71 8.60 1.13
N THR A 67 11.75 8.79 0.33
CA THR A 67 12.05 7.97 -0.82
C THR A 67 13.22 7.11 -0.40
N ILE A 68 12.94 5.84 -0.19
CA ILE A 68 13.99 4.84 0.00
C ILE A 68 14.71 4.74 -1.35
N GLN A 69 15.99 5.10 -1.36
CA GLN A 69 16.81 4.92 -2.55
C GLN A 69 16.92 3.42 -2.87
N PRO A 70 16.89 3.03 -4.16
CA PRO A 70 17.18 1.66 -4.54
C PRO A 70 18.54 1.22 -3.99
N VAL A 71 18.59 0.00 -3.46
CA VAL A 71 19.82 -0.64 -3.01
C VAL A 71 20.16 -1.79 -3.95
N GLU A 72 21.44 -1.90 -4.31
CA GLU A 72 21.95 -2.99 -5.14
C GLU A 72 22.91 -3.84 -4.30
N PHE A 73 22.59 -5.12 -4.14
CA PHE A 73 23.46 -6.10 -3.49
C PHE A 73 23.15 -7.49 -4.05
N LEU A 74 24.12 -8.39 -3.95
CA LEU A 74 23.91 -9.80 -4.30
C LEU A 74 23.10 -10.48 -3.19
N CYS A 75 21.92 -10.98 -3.56
CA CYS A 75 21.05 -11.70 -2.64
C CYS A 75 20.98 -13.18 -3.07
N ASP A 76 21.36 -14.08 -2.16
CA ASP A 76 21.14 -15.51 -2.36
C ASP A 76 19.65 -15.83 -2.12
N THR A 77 18.94 -16.13 -3.20
CA THR A 77 17.50 -16.45 -3.16
C THR A 77 17.23 -17.96 -3.23
N THR A 78 18.21 -18.79 -2.87
CA THR A 78 18.04 -20.25 -2.83
C THR A 78 16.92 -20.66 -1.87
N ASP A 79 16.87 -20.02 -0.70
CA ASP A 79 15.80 -20.14 0.28
C ASP A 79 15.68 -18.85 1.09
N LEU A 80 14.62 -18.72 1.89
CA LEU A 80 14.36 -17.49 2.67
C LEU A 80 15.41 -17.23 3.76
N SER A 81 16.04 -18.27 4.31
CA SER A 81 17.11 -18.11 5.31
C SER A 81 18.38 -17.57 4.66
N SER A 82 18.75 -18.13 3.51
CA SER A 82 19.88 -17.66 2.69
C SER A 82 19.70 -16.21 2.23
N ALA A 83 18.45 -15.84 1.88
CA ALA A 83 18.11 -14.46 1.55
C ALA A 83 18.24 -13.52 2.75
N ALA A 84 17.76 -13.94 3.94
CA ALA A 84 17.89 -13.15 5.16
C ALA A 84 19.37 -12.92 5.54
N LEU A 85 20.20 -13.96 5.46
CA LEU A 85 21.63 -13.86 5.74
C LEU A 85 22.35 -12.96 4.72
N SER A 86 21.95 -13.01 3.44
CA SER A 86 22.48 -12.11 2.41
C SER A 86 22.19 -10.64 2.72
N VAL A 87 20.98 -10.33 3.21
CA VAL A 87 20.63 -8.96 3.64
C VAL A 87 21.47 -8.53 4.85
N VAL A 88 21.63 -9.38 5.86
CA VAL A 88 22.46 -9.08 7.03
C VAL A 88 23.91 -8.82 6.63
N SER A 89 24.44 -9.62 5.70
CA SER A 89 25.78 -9.43 5.14
C SER A 89 25.91 -8.12 4.35
N ALA A 90 24.90 -7.77 3.56
CA ALA A 90 24.90 -6.51 2.81
C ALA A 90 24.85 -5.28 3.72
N ILE A 91 24.15 -5.36 4.86
CA ILE A 91 24.15 -4.31 5.89
C ILE A 91 25.54 -4.17 6.51
N SER A 92 26.19 -5.28 6.90
CA SER A 92 27.50 -5.23 7.55
C SER A 92 28.61 -4.71 6.65
N GLN A 93 28.47 -4.90 5.33
CA GLN A 93 29.38 -4.36 4.30
C GLN A 93 29.08 -2.90 3.93
N GLY A 94 27.99 -2.31 4.43
CA GLY A 94 27.58 -0.94 4.11
C GLY A 94 26.92 -0.77 2.73
N LEU A 95 26.53 -1.86 2.07
CA LEU A 95 25.83 -1.83 0.78
C LEU A 95 24.34 -1.49 0.94
N VAL A 96 23.75 -1.88 2.07
CA VAL A 96 22.33 -1.65 2.38
C VAL A 96 22.23 -0.89 3.70
N PRO A 97 21.56 0.29 3.72
CA PRO A 97 21.28 1.00 4.96
C PRO A 97 20.47 0.14 5.94
N PRO A 98 20.72 0.21 7.27
CA PRO A 98 20.05 -0.65 8.25
C PRO A 98 18.52 -0.54 8.24
N ASP A 99 17.97 0.67 8.05
CA ASP A 99 16.54 0.92 7.95
C ASP A 99 15.92 0.19 6.75
N VAL A 100 16.54 0.29 5.57
CA VAL A 100 16.12 -0.46 4.37
C VAL A 100 16.24 -1.96 4.58
N GLY A 101 17.35 -2.41 5.16
CA GLY A 101 17.59 -3.81 5.47
C GLY A 101 16.53 -4.42 6.40
N THR A 102 16.08 -3.67 7.42
CA THR A 102 15.00 -4.13 8.31
C THR A 102 13.66 -4.30 7.58
N VAL A 103 13.36 -3.43 6.61
CA VAL A 103 12.16 -3.55 5.77
C VAL A 103 12.23 -4.81 4.90
N ILE A 104 13.38 -5.09 4.30
CA ILE A 104 13.59 -6.29 3.48
C ILE A 104 13.45 -7.56 4.34
N LEU A 105 14.13 -7.60 5.50
CA LEU A 105 14.05 -8.74 6.43
C LEU A 105 12.62 -9.00 6.91
N LYS A 106 11.84 -7.94 7.15
CA LYS A 106 10.42 -8.08 7.49
C LYS A 106 9.63 -8.74 6.35
N GLY A 107 9.85 -8.31 5.11
CA GLY A 107 9.21 -8.93 3.95
C GLY A 107 9.54 -10.42 3.79
N ILE A 108 10.79 -10.81 4.08
CA ILE A 108 11.22 -12.21 4.09
C ILE A 108 10.50 -13.00 5.18
N ALA A 109 10.39 -12.45 6.40
CA ALA A 109 9.67 -13.09 7.50
C ALA A 109 8.17 -13.26 7.19
N ASP A 110 7.54 -12.26 6.59
CA ASP A 110 6.13 -12.32 6.17
C ASP A 110 5.94 -13.41 5.11
N ALA A 111 6.86 -13.54 4.14
CA ALA A 111 6.83 -14.62 3.16
C ALA A 111 7.01 -16.01 3.79
N SER A 112 7.94 -16.14 4.75
CA SER A 112 8.17 -17.40 5.47
C SER A 112 6.92 -17.88 6.18
N LYS A 113 6.17 -16.96 6.79
CA LYS A 113 4.93 -17.27 7.48
C LYS A 113 3.84 -17.79 6.53
N ILE A 114 3.77 -17.26 5.30
CA ILE A 114 2.82 -17.74 4.30
C ILE A 114 3.15 -19.19 3.93
N ILE A 115 4.42 -19.49 3.64
CA ILE A 115 4.88 -20.83 3.28
C ILE A 115 4.62 -21.82 4.42
N GLU A 116 4.91 -21.43 5.66
CA GLU A 116 4.68 -22.25 6.84
C GLU A 116 3.18 -22.58 7.01
N VAL A 117 2.30 -21.59 6.84
CA VAL A 117 0.85 -21.80 6.90
C VAL A 117 0.38 -22.76 5.80
N GLU A 118 0.89 -22.63 4.58
CA GLU A 118 0.57 -23.56 3.49
C GLU A 118 1.05 -24.99 3.78
N SER A 119 2.25 -25.16 4.34
CA SER A 119 2.78 -26.49 4.74
C SER A 119 1.89 -27.13 5.80
N LEU A 120 1.55 -26.38 6.85
CA LEU A 120 0.69 -26.85 7.93
C LEU A 120 -0.70 -27.23 7.43
N GLN A 121 -1.28 -26.47 6.49
CA GLN A 121 -2.56 -26.82 5.87
C GLN A 121 -2.49 -28.17 5.15
N ARG A 122 -1.44 -28.41 4.34
CA ARG A 122 -1.24 -29.68 3.64
C ARG A 122 -1.06 -30.85 4.59
N GLU A 123 -0.26 -30.68 5.65
CA GLU A 123 -0.04 -31.71 6.66
C GLU A 123 -1.34 -32.06 7.41
N VAL A 124 -2.15 -31.06 7.76
CA VAL A 124 -3.45 -31.27 8.40
C VAL A 124 -4.42 -32.01 7.48
N GLU A 125 -4.42 -31.70 6.18
CA GLU A 125 -5.29 -32.38 5.20
C GLU A 125 -4.89 -33.84 5.00
N ALA A 126 -3.59 -34.11 4.83
CA ALA A 126 -3.08 -35.48 4.74
C ALA A 126 -3.39 -36.32 6.00
N LEU A 127 -3.28 -35.71 7.19
CA LEU A 127 -3.65 -36.38 8.44
C LEU A 127 -5.14 -36.69 8.51
N LYS A 128 -6.01 -35.78 8.04
CA LYS A 128 -7.46 -36.02 8.00
C LYS A 128 -7.82 -37.17 7.05
N GLU A 129 -7.20 -37.22 5.87
CA GLU A 129 -7.41 -38.30 4.90
C GLU A 129 -7.00 -39.65 5.51
N ALA A 130 -5.81 -39.74 6.10
CA ALA A 130 -5.34 -40.95 6.76
C ALA A 130 -6.25 -41.39 7.92
N MET A 131 -6.81 -40.45 8.68
CA MET A 131 -7.77 -40.76 9.76
C MET A 131 -9.11 -41.30 9.23
N GLU A 132 -9.61 -40.77 8.12
CA GLU A 132 -10.85 -41.28 7.50
C GLU A 132 -10.65 -42.67 6.90
N GLU A 133 -9.49 -42.97 6.30
CA GLU A 133 -9.14 -44.33 5.85
C GLU A 133 -9.16 -45.33 7.02
N ILE A 134 -8.48 -45.01 8.12
CA ILE A 134 -8.44 -45.87 9.32
C ILE A 134 -9.85 -46.12 9.90
N LYS A 135 -10.73 -45.12 9.84
CA LYS A 135 -12.10 -45.23 10.35
C LYS A 135 -12.98 -46.10 9.45
N ASN A 136 -12.79 -46.02 8.14
CA ASN A 136 -13.50 -46.84 7.17
C ASN A 136 -13.06 -48.31 7.24
N ASP A 137 -11.79 -48.59 7.53
CA ASP A 137 -11.27 -49.96 7.70
C ASP A 137 -11.74 -50.64 9.00
N ASN A 138 -12.17 -49.86 9.99
CA ASN A 138 -12.66 -50.36 11.29
C ASN A 138 -14.20 -50.39 11.43
N SER A 139 -14.94 -50.03 10.37
CA SER A 139 -16.42 -50.04 10.33
C SER A 139 -16.94 -51.22 9.53
#